data_AF-A0A7V4LSA3-F1
#
_entry.id   AF-A0A7V4LSA3-F1
#
_cell.length_a   1.000
_cell.length_b   1.000
_cell.length_c   1.000
_cell.angle_alpha   90.00
_cell.angle_beta   90.00
_cell.angle_gamma   90.00
#
_symmetry.space_group_name_H-M   'P 1'
#
loop_
_entity.id
_entity.type
_entity.pdbx_description
1 polymer ?
#
loop_
_entity_poly.entity_id
_entity_poly.type
_entity_poly.pdbx_seq_one_letter_code
_entity_poly.pdbx_strand_id
1 'polypeptide(L)'
;MPVVLALAAAWLAAGSVGLMAHPLRRILTGLLVLAGIMVARPPGAAVAAGRALFWWGLLAAFALLAAPQPVVNVLAPAVVLAALAATRPGEQRAVWATGAQAVLLYAVYQFWVTLVPWGWMAADRVARWLGWAVSWVSPWPLEVGRTYAGLDFLVLTLAFGLLLGRSAGARGCPSPRWGAKVLSVGLVHLAYLFLVASFPRWREWLPVLETPRRVPGLPPVTRPLAEMVLWQLPWLGLILHAPLLAWWAWRAGRAGTSVAGAVPADAPHPVAQQAPLGRWAWLVLALAAAVPVVMLLNPRPLSLQGRKIVVYEKGFLNWLKPRHGEYGRLSVGMYGMWPAFCASYGAQCVISPDLAESDLAGADLLVLIFPNRPWEPGQLERIQRFVTGGGSLLVLGEHTVREKDGGSRFNEVLGPTAMQVAFDSAMFAVGGWLHSYQALAHPAALGIRDDRNQFGVVIGASVEAEWPARPLLVGRWGWNDPGDASNDESRGGSMMGNQKYDPGERLGDVLLAAEQRWGRGRVTVFGDTSGFTNGILFGSHQYAAALLAALCQKVEFGATR
;
A
#
# COMPACT_ATOMS: atom_id res chain seq x y z
N MET A 1 3.09 -23.97 18.09
CA MET A 1 3.14 -22.56 18.49
C MET A 1 4.21 -21.72 17.80
N PRO A 2 5.49 -22.09 17.74
CA PRO A 2 6.50 -21.13 17.27
C PRO A 2 6.41 -20.78 15.77
N VAL A 3 5.90 -21.70 14.93
CA VAL A 3 5.55 -21.39 13.53
C VAL A 3 4.50 -20.28 13.44
N VAL A 4 3.51 -20.27 14.33
CA VAL A 4 2.45 -19.24 14.34
C VAL A 4 3.01 -17.87 14.69
N LEU A 5 3.98 -17.79 15.60
CA LEU A 5 4.65 -16.53 15.93
C LEU A 5 5.37 -15.94 14.71
N ALA A 6 6.01 -16.78 13.91
CA ALA A 6 6.64 -16.34 12.66
C ALA A 6 5.62 -15.97 11.57
N LEU A 7 4.50 -16.69 11.46
CA LEU A 7 3.39 -16.32 10.56
C LEU A 7 2.78 -14.97 10.96
N ALA A 8 2.57 -14.74 12.27
CA ALA A 8 2.14 -13.45 12.79
C ALA A 8 3.16 -12.34 12.54
N ALA A 9 4.45 -12.64 12.68
CA ALA A 9 5.52 -11.72 12.32
C ALA A 9 5.47 -11.35 10.82
N ALA A 10 5.07 -12.26 9.92
CA ALA A 10 4.92 -11.93 8.50
C ALA A 10 3.78 -10.93 8.25
N TRP A 11 2.65 -11.06 8.94
CA TRP A 11 1.57 -10.05 8.88
C TRP A 11 2.02 -8.70 9.44
N LEU A 12 2.73 -8.69 10.56
CA LEU A 12 3.31 -7.46 11.10
C LEU A 12 4.33 -6.84 10.14
N ALA A 13 5.20 -7.64 9.52
CA ALA A 13 6.21 -7.15 8.58
C ALA A 13 5.60 -6.44 7.36
N ALA A 14 4.53 -7.02 6.79
CA ALA A 14 3.75 -6.42 5.71
C ALA A 14 2.93 -5.19 6.15
N GLY A 15 2.82 -5.00 7.47
CA GLY A 15 1.89 -4.06 8.08
C GLY A 15 0.48 -4.43 7.70
N SER A 16 -0.02 -5.61 8.05
CA SER A 16 -1.40 -6.05 7.78
C SER A 16 -2.33 -5.80 8.96
N VAL A 17 -1.79 -5.41 10.11
CA VAL A 17 -2.51 -5.32 11.40
C VAL A 17 -2.96 -3.89 11.75
N GLY A 18 -3.09 -3.01 10.77
CA GLY A 18 -3.51 -1.62 10.96
C GLY A 18 -2.36 -0.63 10.95
N LEU A 19 -2.69 0.61 11.29
CA LEU A 19 -1.73 1.71 11.23
C LEU A 19 -0.67 1.59 12.32
N MET A 20 0.59 1.56 11.92
CA MET A 20 1.72 1.49 12.84
C MET A 20 2.94 2.20 12.26
N ALA A 21 3.62 2.98 13.09
CA ALA A 21 4.88 3.58 12.73
C ALA A 21 5.88 2.51 12.26
N HIS A 22 6.59 2.79 11.16
CA HIS A 22 7.49 1.82 10.55
C HIS A 22 8.55 1.24 11.50
N PRO A 23 9.20 2.02 12.39
CA PRO A 23 10.14 1.49 13.36
C PRO A 23 9.50 0.51 14.35
N LEU A 24 8.33 0.86 14.90
CA LEU A 24 7.60 0.00 15.84
C LEU A 24 7.22 -1.33 15.18
N ARG A 25 6.73 -1.27 13.94
CA ARG A 25 6.41 -2.47 13.14
C ARG A 25 7.60 -3.40 12.99
N ARG A 26 8.79 -2.87 12.69
CA ARG A 26 10.03 -3.66 12.56
C ARG A 26 10.45 -4.29 13.90
N ILE A 27 10.39 -3.52 14.99
CA ILE A 27 10.71 -4.00 16.33
C ILE A 27 9.78 -5.15 16.73
N LEU A 28 8.46 -4.97 16.60
CA LEU A 28 7.49 -6.02 16.94
C LEU A 28 7.64 -7.28 16.07
N THR A 29 7.94 -7.10 14.78
CA THR A 29 8.27 -8.21 13.88
C THR A 29 9.49 -8.99 14.40
N GLY A 30 10.58 -8.29 14.74
CA GLY A 30 11.79 -8.89 15.29
C GLY A 30 11.54 -9.61 16.63
N LEU A 31 10.75 -9.01 17.52
CA LEU A 31 10.39 -9.61 18.81
C LEU A 31 9.59 -10.90 18.64
N LEU A 32 8.63 -10.96 17.71
CA LEU A 32 7.88 -12.19 17.43
C LEU A 32 8.75 -13.28 16.80
N VAL A 33 9.64 -12.91 15.89
CA VAL A 33 10.63 -13.83 15.31
C VAL A 33 11.52 -14.40 16.42
N LEU A 34 12.04 -13.54 17.31
CA LEU A 34 12.88 -13.93 18.44
C LEU A 34 12.12 -14.84 19.42
N ALA A 35 10.88 -14.51 19.77
CA ALA A 35 10.01 -15.35 20.59
C ALA A 35 9.78 -16.73 19.94
N GLY A 36 9.57 -16.76 18.62
CA GLY A 36 9.49 -18.00 17.85
C GLY A 36 10.74 -18.86 17.97
N ILE A 37 11.92 -18.26 17.87
CA ILE A 37 13.21 -18.93 18.03
C ILE A 37 13.38 -19.48 19.47
N MET A 38 13.09 -18.66 20.47
CA MET A 38 13.20 -19.05 21.89
C MET A 38 12.27 -20.22 22.23
N VAL A 39 11.02 -20.18 21.77
CA VAL A 39 10.04 -21.26 21.99
C VAL A 39 10.42 -22.53 21.23
N ALA A 40 11.05 -22.40 20.06
CA ALA A 40 11.51 -23.57 19.30
C ALA A 40 12.58 -24.37 20.07
N ARG A 41 13.42 -23.69 20.87
CA ARG A 41 14.68 -24.18 21.47
C ARG A 41 15.62 -24.76 20.41
N PRO A 42 16.68 -24.06 19.97
CA PRO A 42 17.58 -24.60 18.96
C PRO A 42 18.15 -25.95 19.44
N PRO A 43 18.17 -26.98 18.57
CA PRO A 43 18.58 -28.31 18.98
C PRO A 43 20.05 -28.33 19.41
N GLY A 44 20.32 -28.76 20.64
CA GLY A 44 21.67 -28.82 21.21
C GLY A 44 22.63 -29.77 20.48
N ALA A 45 22.10 -30.76 19.74
CA ALA A 45 22.87 -31.78 19.03
C ALA A 45 22.77 -31.70 17.49
N ALA A 46 22.43 -30.54 16.92
CA ALA A 46 22.39 -30.42 15.46
C ALA A 46 23.80 -30.53 14.82
N VAL A 47 23.84 -31.21 13.66
CA VAL A 47 24.99 -31.29 12.76
C VAL A 47 25.54 -29.88 12.52
N ALA A 48 26.87 -29.71 12.55
CA ALA A 48 27.54 -28.41 12.44
C ALA A 48 27.02 -27.56 11.25
N ALA A 49 26.74 -28.19 10.12
CA ALA A 49 26.16 -27.54 8.94
C ALA A 49 24.80 -26.88 9.20
N GLY A 50 23.93 -27.51 9.99
CA GLY A 50 22.62 -26.95 10.36
C GLY A 50 22.76 -25.73 11.28
N ARG A 51 23.77 -25.72 12.17
CA ARG A 51 24.08 -24.56 13.03
C ARG A 51 24.61 -23.38 12.22
N ALA A 52 25.51 -23.63 11.27
CA ALA A 52 26.01 -22.57 10.38
C ALA A 52 24.86 -21.95 9.56
N LEU A 53 24.00 -22.77 8.94
CA LEU A 53 22.86 -22.28 8.16
C LEU A 53 21.88 -21.47 9.02
N PHE A 54 21.68 -21.87 10.28
CA PHE A 54 20.85 -21.13 11.22
C PHE A 54 21.38 -19.71 11.48
N TRP A 55 22.66 -19.56 11.79
CA TRP A 55 23.28 -18.25 12.04
C TRP A 55 23.29 -17.36 10.80
N TRP A 56 23.61 -17.92 9.62
CA TRP A 56 23.50 -17.19 8.36
C TRP A 56 22.06 -16.76 8.06
N GLY A 57 21.08 -17.61 8.36
CA GLY A 57 19.66 -17.27 8.25
C GLY A 57 19.25 -16.12 9.16
N LEU A 58 19.76 -16.06 10.40
CA LEU A 58 19.50 -14.94 11.32
C LEU A 58 20.12 -13.63 10.82
N LEU A 59 21.36 -13.67 10.34
CA LEU A 59 22.03 -12.50 9.78
C LEU A 59 21.27 -11.97 8.56
N ALA A 60 20.86 -12.86 7.66
CA ALA A 60 20.04 -12.51 6.50
C ALA A 60 18.68 -11.92 6.91
N ALA A 61 18.01 -12.50 7.90
CA ALA A 61 16.74 -11.98 8.42
C ALA A 61 16.89 -10.58 9.02
N PHE A 62 17.99 -10.31 9.74
CA PHE A 62 18.29 -8.97 10.26
C PHE A 62 18.48 -7.95 9.12
N ALA A 63 19.27 -8.30 8.10
CA ALA A 63 19.46 -7.45 6.92
C ALA A 63 18.12 -7.17 6.19
N LEU A 64 17.28 -8.18 6.05
CA LEU A 64 15.94 -8.05 5.45
C LEU A 64 15.02 -7.13 6.26
N LEU A 65 15.05 -7.18 7.60
CA LEU A 65 14.26 -6.27 8.47
C LEU A 65 14.79 -4.83 8.50
N ALA A 66 16.09 -4.66 8.24
CA ALA A 66 16.71 -3.34 8.14
C ALA A 66 16.38 -2.63 6.82
N ALA A 67 15.89 -3.37 5.82
CA ALA A 67 15.53 -2.81 4.52
C ALA A 67 14.47 -1.71 4.66
N PRO A 68 14.56 -0.63 3.85
CA PRO A 68 13.58 0.45 3.89
C PRO A 68 12.20 -0.03 3.43
N GLN A 69 12.16 -0.98 2.50
CA GLN A 69 10.96 -1.44 1.84
C GLN A 69 10.18 -2.48 2.67
N PRO A 70 8.93 -2.19 3.09
CA PRO A 70 8.16 -3.09 3.96
C PRO A 70 7.93 -4.48 3.36
N VAL A 71 7.78 -4.58 2.04
CA VAL A 71 7.58 -5.86 1.34
C VAL A 71 8.77 -6.81 1.50
N VAL A 72 9.99 -6.27 1.61
CA VAL A 72 11.21 -7.06 1.82
C VAL A 72 11.26 -7.64 3.24
N ASN A 73 10.72 -6.92 4.22
CA ASN A 73 10.68 -7.37 5.62
C ASN A 73 9.91 -8.68 5.80
N VAL A 74 8.94 -8.97 4.92
CA VAL A 74 8.12 -10.21 4.94
C VAL A 74 8.99 -11.45 4.69
N LEU A 75 10.12 -11.31 3.99
CA LEU A 75 11.04 -12.42 3.74
C LEU A 75 11.80 -12.84 5.01
N ALA A 76 11.96 -11.96 6.01
CA ALA A 76 12.72 -12.28 7.22
C ALA A 76 12.11 -13.45 8.02
N PRO A 77 10.79 -13.47 8.34
CA PRO A 77 10.16 -14.65 8.94
C PRO A 77 10.28 -15.92 8.09
N ALA A 78 10.24 -15.83 6.76
CA ALA A 78 10.41 -16.98 5.87
C ALA A 78 11.81 -17.61 6.01
N VAL A 79 12.86 -16.77 5.99
CA VAL A 79 14.26 -17.20 6.16
C VAL A 79 14.46 -17.85 7.53
N VAL A 80 13.92 -17.28 8.60
CA VAL A 80 14.03 -17.86 9.95
C VAL A 80 13.30 -19.20 10.05
N LEU A 81 12.10 -19.32 9.48
CA LEU A 81 11.38 -20.59 9.43
C LEU A 81 12.16 -21.66 8.65
N ALA A 82 12.77 -21.31 7.52
CA ALA A 82 13.59 -22.22 6.71
C ALA A 82 14.86 -22.66 7.47
N ALA A 83 15.56 -21.71 8.11
CA ALA A 83 16.71 -21.96 8.96
C ALA A 83 16.37 -22.91 10.12
N LEU A 84 15.25 -22.65 10.81
CA LEU A 84 14.76 -23.53 11.88
C LEU A 84 14.38 -24.92 11.34
N ALA A 85 13.72 -25.00 10.17
CA ALA A 85 13.39 -26.27 9.54
C ALA A 85 14.63 -27.12 9.25
N ALA A 86 15.74 -26.51 8.81
CA ALA A 86 16.98 -27.21 8.50
C ALA A 86 17.66 -27.85 9.72
N THR A 87 17.35 -27.36 10.93
CA THR A 87 17.87 -27.92 12.18
C THR A 87 17.02 -29.07 12.73
N ARG A 88 15.85 -29.34 12.16
CA ARG A 88 14.87 -30.31 12.70
C ARG A 88 14.87 -31.63 11.92
N PRO A 89 14.72 -32.77 12.61
CA PRO A 89 14.44 -34.04 11.96
C PRO A 89 12.94 -34.22 11.68
N GLY A 90 12.64 -35.15 10.76
CA GLY A 90 11.33 -35.77 10.58
C GLY A 90 10.16 -34.80 10.36
N GLU A 91 9.06 -35.03 11.09
CA GLU A 91 7.80 -34.32 10.86
C GLU A 91 7.82 -32.85 11.29
N GLN A 92 8.59 -32.52 12.32
CA GLN A 92 8.73 -31.12 12.75
C GLN A 92 9.27 -30.29 11.58
N ARG A 93 10.32 -30.78 10.90
CA ARG A 93 10.88 -30.13 9.71
C ARG A 93 9.83 -29.83 8.65
N ALA A 94 8.88 -30.75 8.41
CA ALA A 94 7.83 -30.56 7.42
C ALA A 94 6.91 -29.38 7.78
N VAL A 95 6.50 -29.24 9.05
CA VAL A 95 5.64 -28.12 9.48
C VAL A 95 6.37 -26.78 9.39
N TRP A 96 7.65 -26.73 9.79
CA TRP A 96 8.47 -25.52 9.68
C TRP A 96 8.74 -25.13 8.22
N ALA A 97 9.08 -26.09 7.36
CA ALA A 97 9.27 -25.86 5.94
C ALA A 97 7.98 -25.42 5.24
N THR A 98 6.83 -26.00 5.62
CA THR A 98 5.51 -25.57 5.17
C THR A 98 5.23 -24.11 5.55
N GLY A 99 5.55 -23.74 6.80
CA GLY A 99 5.45 -22.35 7.26
C GLY A 99 6.33 -21.42 6.42
N ALA A 100 7.59 -21.79 6.19
CA ALA A 100 8.51 -20.99 5.39
C ALA A 100 8.01 -20.79 3.94
N GLN A 101 7.51 -21.85 3.31
CA GLN A 101 6.93 -21.79 1.97
C GLN A 101 5.67 -20.92 1.92
N ALA A 102 4.80 -21.00 2.94
CA ALA A 102 3.60 -20.17 3.03
C ALA A 102 3.94 -18.69 3.14
N VAL A 103 4.91 -18.31 3.99
CA VAL A 103 5.38 -16.93 4.10
C VAL A 103 6.02 -16.45 2.79
N LEU A 104 6.74 -17.33 2.09
CA LEU A 104 7.37 -16.97 0.83
C LEU A 104 6.33 -16.75 -0.29
N LEU A 105 5.28 -17.58 -0.39
CA LEU A 105 4.14 -17.33 -1.27
C LEU A 105 3.44 -16.01 -0.94
N TYR A 106 3.30 -15.72 0.36
CA TYR A 106 2.74 -14.47 0.82
C TYR A 106 3.62 -13.26 0.46
N ALA A 107 4.95 -13.39 0.56
CA ALA A 107 5.88 -12.35 0.11
C ALA A 107 5.76 -12.10 -1.41
N VAL A 108 5.64 -13.16 -2.22
CA VAL A 108 5.38 -13.03 -3.67
C VAL A 108 4.07 -12.28 -3.94
N TYR A 109 3.00 -12.62 -3.22
CA TYR A 109 1.75 -11.87 -3.28
C TYR A 109 1.95 -10.39 -2.92
N GLN A 110 2.69 -10.08 -1.84
CA GLN A 110 2.99 -8.70 -1.45
C GLN A 110 3.81 -7.96 -2.52
N PHE A 111 4.77 -8.61 -3.16
CA PHE A 111 5.50 -8.02 -4.28
C PHE A 111 4.57 -7.74 -5.47
N TRP A 112 3.69 -8.68 -5.79
CA TRP A 112 2.74 -8.52 -6.88
C TRP A 112 1.81 -7.31 -6.66
N VAL A 113 1.19 -7.18 -5.49
CA VAL A 113 0.28 -6.06 -5.19
C VAL A 113 0.98 -4.72 -4.89
N THR A 114 2.30 -4.71 -4.70
CA THR A 114 3.06 -3.46 -4.46
C THR A 114 3.79 -2.97 -5.71
N LEU A 115 4.32 -3.88 -6.53
CA LEU A 115 5.14 -3.52 -7.68
C LEU A 115 4.42 -3.62 -9.01
N VAL A 116 3.29 -4.32 -9.05
CA VAL A 116 2.58 -4.60 -10.28
C VAL A 116 1.20 -3.92 -10.23
N PRO A 117 0.96 -2.87 -11.03
CA PRO A 117 -0.29 -2.10 -10.98
C PRO A 117 -1.55 -2.96 -11.14
N TRP A 118 -1.56 -3.90 -12.08
CA TRP A 118 -2.69 -4.83 -12.25
C TRP A 118 -2.88 -5.74 -11.05
N GLY A 119 -1.81 -6.03 -10.30
CA GLY A 119 -1.87 -6.82 -9.09
C GLY A 119 -2.57 -6.10 -7.95
N TRP A 120 -2.25 -4.82 -7.78
CA TRP A 120 -2.99 -3.97 -6.83
C TRP A 120 -4.47 -3.88 -7.22
N MET A 121 -4.78 -3.59 -8.49
CA MET A 121 -6.16 -3.44 -8.96
C MET A 121 -6.98 -4.73 -8.81
N ALA A 122 -6.37 -5.88 -9.08
CA ALA A 122 -7.03 -7.17 -8.88
C ALA A 122 -7.31 -7.42 -7.39
N ALA A 123 -6.35 -7.15 -6.51
CA ALA A 123 -6.55 -7.27 -5.07
C ALA A 123 -7.63 -6.31 -4.55
N ASP A 124 -7.65 -5.06 -5.03
CA ASP A 124 -8.67 -4.08 -4.69
C ASP A 124 -10.08 -4.52 -5.15
N ARG A 125 -10.20 -5.06 -6.36
CA ARG A 125 -11.48 -5.58 -6.87
C ARG A 125 -11.97 -6.78 -6.05
N VAL A 126 -11.08 -7.69 -5.66
CA VAL A 126 -11.41 -8.81 -4.76
C VAL A 126 -11.86 -8.29 -3.40
N ALA A 127 -11.20 -7.27 -2.86
CA ALA A 127 -11.57 -6.63 -1.60
C ALA A 127 -12.98 -6.02 -1.66
N ARG A 128 -13.28 -5.24 -2.69
CA ARG A 128 -14.63 -4.67 -2.93
C ARG A 128 -15.69 -5.76 -3.07
N TRP A 129 -15.40 -6.83 -3.80
CA TRP A 129 -16.32 -7.97 -3.93
C TRP A 129 -16.61 -8.65 -2.59
N LEU A 130 -15.59 -8.84 -1.74
CA LEU A 130 -15.79 -9.38 -0.39
C LEU A 130 -16.62 -8.46 0.49
N GLY A 131 -16.37 -7.14 0.46
CA GLY A 131 -17.18 -6.15 1.18
C GLY A 131 -18.65 -6.18 0.76
N TRP A 132 -18.88 -6.21 -0.56
CA TRP A 132 -20.23 -6.34 -1.12
C TRP A 132 -20.92 -7.64 -0.73
N ALA A 133 -20.20 -8.77 -0.78
CA ALA A 133 -20.76 -10.07 -0.37
C ALA A 133 -21.16 -10.10 1.11
N VAL A 134 -20.39 -9.43 1.99
CA VAL A 134 -20.74 -9.29 3.41
C VAL A 134 -21.93 -8.38 3.61
N SER A 135 -22.06 -7.33 2.78
CA SER A 135 -23.21 -6.42 2.79
C SER A 135 -24.53 -7.12 2.44
N TRP A 136 -24.50 -8.30 1.81
CA TRP A 136 -25.71 -9.09 1.57
C TRP A 136 -26.26 -9.79 2.81
N VAL A 137 -25.40 -10.08 3.78
CA VAL A 137 -25.75 -10.81 5.01
C VAL A 137 -25.69 -9.93 6.26
N SER A 138 -25.32 -8.67 6.09
CA SER A 138 -25.13 -7.68 7.14
C SER A 138 -26.00 -6.46 6.86
N PRO A 139 -26.63 -5.84 7.86
CA PRO A 139 -27.42 -4.62 7.66
C PRO A 139 -26.55 -3.37 7.41
N TRP A 140 -25.21 -3.49 7.51
CA TRP A 140 -24.28 -2.39 7.31
C TRP A 140 -23.53 -2.59 5.99
N PRO A 141 -23.67 -1.67 5.02
CA PRO A 141 -22.89 -1.72 3.80
C PRO A 141 -21.40 -1.57 4.11
N LEU A 142 -20.58 -2.34 3.41
CA LEU A 142 -19.13 -2.36 3.58
C LEU A 142 -18.45 -2.22 2.21
N GLU A 143 -17.84 -1.08 1.98
CA GLU A 143 -16.90 -0.89 0.88
C GLU A 143 -15.47 -0.86 1.46
N VAL A 144 -14.64 -1.82 1.04
CA VAL A 144 -13.27 -1.95 1.59
C VAL A 144 -12.23 -2.10 0.51
N GLY A 145 -11.09 -1.45 0.72
CA GLY A 145 -9.85 -1.74 0.02
C GLY A 145 -9.13 -2.97 0.57
N ARG A 146 -8.06 -3.40 -0.12
CA ARG A 146 -7.28 -4.61 0.19
C ARG A 146 -6.88 -4.74 1.67
N THR A 147 -6.53 -3.62 2.30
CA THR A 147 -6.08 -3.62 3.70
C THR A 147 -7.17 -3.98 4.70
N TYR A 148 -8.32 -3.32 4.68
CA TYR A 148 -9.44 -3.61 5.59
C TYR A 148 -10.26 -4.82 5.16
N ALA A 149 -10.19 -5.22 3.90
CA ALA A 149 -10.65 -6.54 3.49
C ALA A 149 -9.81 -7.67 4.11
N GLY A 150 -8.63 -7.37 4.68
CA GLY A 150 -7.80 -8.37 5.35
C GLY A 150 -7.27 -9.45 4.41
N LEU A 151 -7.08 -9.15 3.12
CA LEU A 151 -6.63 -10.12 2.12
C LEU A 151 -5.29 -10.77 2.50
N ASP A 152 -4.45 -10.04 3.22
CA ASP A 152 -3.18 -10.53 3.75
C ASP A 152 -3.35 -11.71 4.71
N PHE A 153 -4.37 -11.66 5.58
CA PHE A 153 -4.73 -12.76 6.48
C PHE A 153 -5.23 -13.97 5.70
N LEU A 154 -6.10 -13.72 4.72
CA LEU A 154 -6.68 -14.74 3.86
C LEU A 154 -5.60 -15.50 3.06
N VAL A 155 -4.71 -14.77 2.37
CA VAL A 155 -3.66 -15.35 1.53
C VAL A 155 -2.69 -16.22 2.34
N LEU A 156 -2.14 -15.70 3.45
CA LEU A 156 -1.18 -16.46 4.24
C LEU A 156 -1.83 -17.68 4.91
N THR A 157 -3.06 -17.54 5.42
CA THR A 157 -3.77 -18.63 6.09
C THR A 157 -4.12 -19.74 5.11
N LEU A 158 -4.62 -19.40 3.92
CA LEU A 158 -4.89 -20.36 2.85
C LEU A 158 -3.60 -21.04 2.41
N ALA A 159 -2.54 -20.30 2.08
CA ALA A 159 -1.26 -20.86 1.66
C ALA A 159 -0.73 -21.90 2.68
N PHE A 160 -0.72 -21.56 3.97
CA PHE A 160 -0.30 -22.48 5.01
C PHE A 160 -1.21 -23.70 5.13
N GLY A 161 -2.53 -23.52 5.16
CA GLY A 161 -3.50 -24.61 5.29
C GLY A 161 -3.43 -25.61 4.13
N LEU A 162 -3.34 -25.10 2.90
CA LEU A 162 -3.22 -25.85 1.66
C LEU A 162 -1.91 -26.66 1.62
N LEU A 163 -0.76 -26.01 1.83
CA LEU A 163 0.54 -26.69 1.84
C LEU A 163 0.63 -27.75 2.95
N LEU A 164 0.05 -27.48 4.13
CA LEU A 164 -0.03 -28.45 5.22
C LEU A 164 -0.92 -29.65 4.88
N GLY A 165 -1.97 -29.45 4.06
CA GLY A 165 -2.83 -30.53 3.57
C GLY A 165 -2.09 -31.44 2.59
N ARG A 166 -1.34 -30.84 1.67
CA ARG A 166 -0.48 -31.56 0.71
C ARG A 166 0.56 -32.43 1.41
N SER A 167 1.24 -31.89 2.43
CA SER A 167 2.27 -32.63 3.17
C SER A 167 1.70 -33.75 4.05
N ALA A 168 0.43 -33.66 4.48
CA ALA A 168 -0.26 -34.73 5.19
C ALA A 168 -0.75 -35.85 4.26
N GLY A 169 -1.32 -35.50 3.09
CA GLY A 169 -1.83 -36.47 2.12
C GLY A 169 -0.73 -37.38 1.54
N ALA A 170 0.47 -36.84 1.33
CA ALA A 170 1.64 -37.63 0.91
C ALA A 170 2.06 -38.70 1.93
N ARG A 171 1.56 -38.64 3.18
CA ARG A 171 1.90 -39.56 4.28
C ARG A 171 0.80 -40.59 4.58
N GLY A 172 -0.25 -40.67 3.74
CA GLY A 172 -1.36 -41.60 3.96
C GLY A 172 -2.25 -41.28 5.17
N CYS A 173 -2.01 -40.15 5.87
CA CYS A 173 -2.91 -39.71 6.93
C CYS A 173 -4.22 -39.19 6.32
N PRO A 174 -5.39 -39.52 6.91
CA PRO A 174 -6.66 -38.93 6.54
C PRO A 174 -6.64 -37.43 6.88
N SER A 175 -6.14 -36.62 5.95
CA SER A 175 -6.25 -35.17 6.00
C SER A 175 -7.72 -34.81 5.90
N PRO A 176 -8.24 -33.84 6.70
CA PRO A 176 -9.50 -33.20 6.36
C PRO A 176 -9.43 -32.78 4.90
N ARG A 177 -10.48 -33.10 4.12
CA ARG A 177 -10.55 -32.78 2.70
C ARG A 177 -10.25 -31.29 2.53
N TRP A 178 -9.51 -30.92 1.49
CA TRP A 178 -9.10 -29.54 1.19
C TRP A 178 -10.24 -28.52 1.39
N GLY A 179 -11.48 -28.90 1.04
CA GLY A 179 -12.69 -28.12 1.27
C GLY A 179 -12.93 -27.72 2.72
N ALA A 180 -12.67 -28.57 3.72
CA ALA A 180 -12.86 -28.23 5.13
C ALA A 180 -11.89 -27.13 5.60
N LYS A 181 -10.64 -27.13 5.09
CA LYS A 181 -9.68 -26.08 5.40
C LYS A 181 -10.11 -24.75 4.78
N VAL A 182 -10.42 -24.76 3.48
CA VAL A 182 -10.90 -23.57 2.76
C VAL A 182 -12.16 -23.01 3.43
N LEU A 183 -13.12 -23.86 3.79
CA LEU A 183 -14.33 -23.46 4.50
C LEU A 183 -14.02 -22.81 5.84
N SER A 184 -13.14 -23.40 6.67
CA SER A 184 -12.79 -22.81 7.96
C SER A 184 -12.10 -21.46 7.84
N VAL A 185 -11.23 -21.25 6.83
CA VAL A 185 -10.66 -19.91 6.57
C VAL A 185 -11.75 -18.94 6.12
N GLY A 186 -12.65 -19.37 5.23
CA GLY A 186 -13.77 -18.56 4.76
C GLY A 186 -14.67 -18.10 5.90
N LEU A 187 -15.02 -18.98 6.83
CA LEU A 187 -15.85 -18.66 8.00
C LEU A 187 -15.17 -17.67 8.95
N VAL A 188 -13.89 -17.90 9.27
CA VAL A 188 -13.09 -16.99 10.12
C VAL A 188 -12.96 -15.62 9.48
N HIS A 189 -12.75 -15.57 8.16
CA HIS A 189 -12.62 -14.33 7.42
C HIS A 189 -13.95 -13.58 7.28
N LEU A 190 -15.05 -14.29 7.08
CA LEU A 190 -16.39 -13.72 7.09
C LEU A 190 -16.72 -13.08 8.44
N ALA A 191 -16.36 -13.75 9.55
CA ALA A 191 -16.51 -13.18 10.89
C ALA A 191 -15.68 -11.89 11.07
N TYR A 192 -14.45 -11.85 10.55
CA TYR A 192 -13.63 -10.64 10.55
C TYR A 192 -14.32 -9.48 9.80
N LEU A 193 -14.78 -9.71 8.58
CA LEU A 193 -15.42 -8.67 7.78
C LEU A 193 -16.76 -8.19 8.38
N PHE A 194 -17.52 -9.09 9.01
CA PHE A 194 -18.74 -8.71 9.72
C PHE A 194 -18.46 -7.77 10.90
N LEU A 195 -17.37 -8.02 11.65
CA LEU A 195 -16.93 -7.13 12.73
C LEU A 195 -16.49 -5.75 12.21
N VAL A 196 -15.82 -5.72 11.06
CA VAL A 196 -15.45 -4.45 10.39
C VAL A 196 -16.71 -3.70 9.92
N ALA A 197 -17.64 -4.38 9.24
CA ALA A 197 -18.90 -3.79 8.78
C ALA A 197 -19.75 -3.21 9.90
N SER A 198 -19.76 -3.87 11.07
CA SER A 198 -20.54 -3.43 12.22
C SER A 198 -19.88 -2.30 13.03
N PHE A 199 -18.66 -1.87 12.70
CA PHE A 199 -17.93 -0.81 13.42
C PHE A 199 -18.76 0.46 13.67
N PRO A 200 -19.48 1.02 12.68
CA PRO A 200 -20.27 2.22 12.90
C PRO A 200 -21.36 2.09 13.98
N ARG A 201 -21.82 0.86 14.29
CA ARG A 201 -22.79 0.62 15.37
C ARG A 201 -22.13 0.62 16.75
N TRP A 202 -21.02 -0.10 16.91
CA TRP A 202 -20.39 -0.24 18.22
C TRP A 202 -19.38 0.88 18.51
N ARG A 203 -19.06 1.75 17.54
CA ARG A 203 -18.29 3.00 17.76
C ARG A 203 -18.95 3.90 18.80
N GLU A 204 -20.28 3.89 18.85
CA GLU A 204 -21.09 4.71 19.76
C GLU A 204 -20.93 4.28 21.22
N TRP A 205 -20.45 3.06 21.46
CA TRP A 205 -20.21 2.53 22.80
C TRP A 205 -18.80 2.83 23.32
N LEU A 206 -17.93 3.40 22.49
CA LEU A 206 -16.56 3.71 22.87
C LEU A 206 -16.48 5.07 23.60
N PRO A 207 -15.73 5.17 24.71
CA PRO A 207 -15.58 6.42 25.43
C PRO A 207 -14.84 7.48 24.60
N VAL A 208 -15.13 8.75 24.88
CA VAL A 208 -14.32 9.87 24.41
C VAL A 208 -13.10 10.00 25.32
N LEU A 209 -11.90 10.02 24.76
CA LEU A 209 -10.69 10.26 25.53
C LEU A 209 -10.37 11.75 25.54
N GLU A 210 -10.27 12.32 26.74
CA GLU A 210 -9.76 13.67 26.92
C GLU A 210 -8.24 13.61 27.03
N THR A 211 -7.54 14.28 26.12
CA THR A 211 -6.09 14.45 26.24
C THR A 211 -5.77 15.87 26.72
N PRO A 212 -5.21 16.04 27.93
CA PRO A 212 -4.81 17.35 28.40
C PRO A 212 -3.71 17.90 27.49
N ARG A 213 -3.87 19.13 27.00
CA ARG A 213 -2.83 19.78 26.20
C ARG A 213 -1.62 20.06 27.08
N ARG A 214 -0.42 19.84 26.52
CA ARG A 214 0.85 20.19 27.18
C ARG A 214 1.08 21.71 27.30
N VAL A 215 0.31 22.53 26.60
CA VAL A 215 0.41 23.99 26.63
C VAL A 215 -0.63 24.55 27.60
N PRO A 216 -0.23 25.21 28.70
CA PRO A 216 -1.16 25.83 29.64
C PRO A 216 -2.10 26.84 28.95
N GLY A 217 -3.39 26.80 29.29
CA GLY A 217 -4.39 27.76 28.81
C GLY A 217 -5.13 27.40 27.51
N LEU A 218 -4.77 26.30 26.83
CA LEU A 218 -5.57 25.79 25.71
C LEU A 218 -6.53 24.69 26.19
N PRO A 219 -7.78 24.64 25.69
CA PRO A 219 -8.73 23.59 26.06
C PRO A 219 -8.17 22.20 25.67
N PRO A 220 -8.49 21.13 26.44
CA PRO A 220 -8.07 19.78 26.13
C PRO A 220 -8.53 19.37 24.72
N VAL A 221 -7.73 18.56 24.02
CA VAL A 221 -8.18 17.96 22.76
C VAL A 221 -8.91 16.67 23.14
N THR A 222 -10.21 16.63 22.89
CA THR A 222 -10.96 15.40 22.94
C THR A 222 -10.78 14.66 21.62
N ARG A 223 -10.35 13.40 21.69
CA ARG A 223 -10.39 12.50 20.52
C ARG A 223 -11.26 11.31 20.89
N PRO A 224 -12.31 11.00 20.11
CA PRO A 224 -13.07 9.78 20.31
C PRO A 224 -12.12 8.57 20.25
N LEU A 225 -12.17 7.66 21.23
CA LEU A 225 -11.42 6.40 21.15
C LEU A 225 -11.79 5.63 19.87
N ALA A 226 -13.03 5.80 19.41
CA ALA A 226 -13.52 5.30 18.13
C ALA A 226 -12.59 5.62 16.95
N GLU A 227 -12.06 6.85 16.85
CA GLU A 227 -11.14 7.20 15.77
C GLU A 227 -9.86 6.36 15.85
N MET A 228 -9.30 6.18 17.05
CA MET A 228 -8.10 5.34 17.21
C MET A 228 -8.38 3.87 16.91
N VAL A 229 -9.55 3.36 17.31
CA VAL A 229 -9.95 1.97 17.09
C VAL A 229 -10.18 1.68 15.60
N LEU A 230 -10.76 2.62 14.84
CA LEU A 230 -10.97 2.48 13.41
C LEU A 230 -9.67 2.05 12.71
N TRP A 231 -8.57 2.74 13.00
CA TRP A 231 -7.24 2.49 12.41
C TRP A 231 -6.57 1.19 12.86
N GLN A 232 -7.12 0.53 13.88
CA GLN A 232 -6.61 -0.70 14.48
C GLN A 232 -7.56 -1.90 14.30
N LEU A 233 -8.71 -1.74 13.63
CA LEU A 233 -9.63 -2.86 13.31
C LEU A 233 -8.94 -4.08 12.67
N PRO A 234 -7.91 -3.96 11.81
CA PRO A 234 -7.24 -5.12 11.24
C PRO A 234 -6.54 -6.03 12.28
N TRP A 235 -6.34 -5.60 13.53
CA TRP A 235 -5.93 -6.50 14.61
C TRP A 235 -6.93 -7.64 14.85
N LEU A 236 -8.22 -7.42 14.58
CA LEU A 236 -9.23 -8.48 14.67
C LEU A 236 -8.92 -9.63 13.72
N GLY A 237 -8.39 -9.35 12.52
CA GLY A 237 -7.96 -10.37 11.56
C GLY A 237 -6.84 -11.26 12.14
N LEU A 238 -5.85 -10.65 12.80
CA LEU A 238 -4.79 -11.40 13.50
C LEU A 238 -5.37 -12.28 14.62
N ILE A 239 -6.23 -11.72 15.47
CA ILE A 239 -6.84 -12.40 16.63
C ILE A 239 -7.68 -13.60 16.18
N LEU A 240 -8.37 -13.49 15.05
CA LEU A 240 -9.25 -14.53 14.53
C LEU A 240 -8.48 -15.61 13.74
N HIS A 241 -7.50 -15.24 12.91
CA HIS A 241 -6.75 -16.20 12.09
C HIS A 241 -5.64 -16.94 12.86
N ALA A 242 -5.00 -16.32 13.86
CA ALA A 242 -3.89 -16.95 14.59
C ALA A 242 -4.28 -18.24 15.35
N PRO A 243 -5.44 -18.32 16.04
CA PRO A 243 -5.90 -19.56 16.68
C PRO A 243 -6.13 -20.70 15.69
N LEU A 244 -6.68 -20.41 14.50
CA LEU A 244 -6.89 -21.41 13.46
C LEU A 244 -5.54 -21.99 12.97
N LEU A 245 -4.56 -21.12 12.72
CA LEU A 245 -3.20 -21.53 12.37
C LEU A 245 -2.53 -22.35 13.48
N ALA A 246 -2.72 -21.95 14.74
CA ALA A 246 -2.20 -22.66 15.90
C ALA A 246 -2.79 -24.07 16.04
N TRP A 247 -4.10 -24.20 15.85
CA TRP A 247 -4.78 -25.48 15.88
C TRP A 247 -4.28 -26.42 14.78
N TRP A 248 -4.13 -25.92 13.55
CA TRP A 248 -3.58 -26.71 12.44
C TRP A 248 -2.13 -27.13 12.65
N ALA A 249 -1.27 -26.20 13.08
CA ALA A 249 0.13 -26.49 13.36
C ALA A 249 0.28 -27.51 14.51
N TRP A 250 -0.55 -27.40 15.55
CA TRP A 250 -0.59 -28.33 16.67
C TRP A 250 -1.05 -29.73 16.25
N ARG A 251 -2.14 -29.82 15.47
CA ARG A 251 -2.66 -31.10 14.98
C ARG A 251 -1.64 -31.81 14.08
N ALA A 252 -0.98 -31.08 13.19
CA ALA A 252 0.07 -31.62 12.34
C ALA A 252 1.30 -32.09 13.13
N GLY A 253 1.62 -31.43 14.25
CA GLY A 253 2.71 -31.85 15.13
C GLY A 253 2.40 -33.12 15.95
N ARG A 254 1.14 -33.34 16.36
CA ARG A 254 0.73 -34.52 17.14
C ARG A 254 0.64 -35.80 16.31
N ALA A 255 0.27 -35.69 15.03
CA ALA A 255 0.16 -36.87 14.16
C ALA A 255 1.47 -37.69 14.09
N GLY A 256 2.62 -37.02 14.17
CA GLY A 256 3.93 -37.68 14.10
C GLY A 256 4.40 -38.38 15.35
N THR A 257 3.93 -37.99 16.53
CA THR A 257 4.38 -38.62 17.78
C THR A 257 3.74 -39.98 18.02
N SER A 258 2.57 -40.25 17.42
CA SER A 258 1.80 -41.47 17.70
C SER A 258 2.23 -42.69 16.89
N VAL A 259 2.94 -42.53 15.77
CA VAL A 259 3.33 -43.66 14.88
C VAL A 259 4.72 -44.22 15.23
N ALA A 260 5.55 -43.47 15.93
CA ALA A 260 6.92 -43.89 16.27
C ALA A 260 6.99 -45.04 17.30
N GLY A 261 5.88 -45.45 17.91
CA GLY A 261 5.85 -46.47 18.96
C GLY A 261 5.69 -47.92 18.51
N ALA A 262 5.45 -48.20 17.21
CA ALA A 262 5.03 -49.55 16.78
C ALA A 262 5.71 -50.09 15.51
N VAL A 263 6.71 -49.40 14.96
CA VAL A 263 7.46 -49.95 13.81
C VAL A 263 8.60 -50.82 14.35
N PRO A 264 8.63 -52.14 14.05
CA PRO A 264 9.73 -53.02 14.44
C PRO A 264 11.07 -52.48 13.94
N ALA A 265 12.12 -52.59 14.76
CA ALA A 265 13.45 -52.06 14.51
C ALA A 265 14.10 -52.54 13.20
N ASP A 266 13.58 -53.63 12.60
CA ASP A 266 14.15 -54.27 11.42
C ASP A 266 13.44 -53.93 10.10
N ALA A 267 12.39 -53.09 10.12
CA ALA A 267 11.77 -52.68 8.86
C ALA A 267 12.76 -51.80 8.08
N PRO A 268 13.19 -52.18 6.86
CA PRO A 268 14.13 -51.39 6.07
C PRO A 268 13.55 -49.99 5.92
N HIS A 269 14.24 -49.00 6.50
CA HIS A 269 13.81 -47.61 6.40
C HIS A 269 13.60 -47.30 4.92
N PRO A 270 12.36 -47.05 4.47
CA PRO A 270 12.17 -46.58 3.13
C PRO A 270 12.99 -45.30 3.07
N VAL A 271 14.06 -45.31 2.28
CA VAL A 271 14.81 -44.12 1.92
C VAL A 271 13.77 -43.23 1.29
N ALA A 272 13.17 -42.37 2.12
CA ALA A 272 12.12 -41.47 1.72
C ALA A 272 12.76 -40.61 0.66
N GLN A 273 12.52 -40.98 -0.61
CA GLN A 273 12.99 -40.25 -1.77
C GLN A 273 12.42 -38.86 -1.59
N GLN A 274 13.27 -37.97 -1.07
CA GLN A 274 12.93 -36.58 -0.88
C GLN A 274 12.69 -36.06 -2.29
N ALA A 275 11.41 -35.93 -2.65
CA ALA A 275 11.03 -35.56 -4.00
C ALA A 275 11.81 -34.29 -4.41
N PRO A 276 12.55 -34.32 -5.53
CA PRO A 276 13.41 -33.22 -5.98
C PRO A 276 12.66 -31.90 -6.24
N LEU A 277 11.31 -31.96 -6.23
CA LEU A 277 10.40 -30.82 -6.25
C LEU A 277 10.70 -29.75 -5.19
N GLY A 278 11.35 -30.12 -4.07
CA GLY A 278 11.74 -29.16 -3.04
C GLY A 278 12.72 -28.07 -3.55
N ARG A 279 13.74 -28.44 -4.33
CA ARG A 279 14.81 -27.48 -4.73
C ARG A 279 14.32 -26.48 -5.79
N TRP A 280 13.54 -26.95 -6.76
CA TRP A 280 13.00 -26.10 -7.82
C TRP A 280 11.94 -25.12 -7.31
N ALA A 281 11.10 -25.54 -6.36
CA ALA A 281 10.15 -24.62 -5.73
C ALA A 281 10.86 -23.45 -5.02
N TRP A 282 11.94 -23.74 -4.28
CA TRP A 282 12.76 -22.70 -3.65
C TRP A 282 13.46 -21.80 -4.65
N LEU A 283 13.98 -22.34 -5.75
CA LEU A 283 14.61 -21.54 -6.80
C LEU A 283 13.61 -20.63 -7.52
N VAL A 284 12.44 -21.16 -7.90
CA VAL A 284 11.37 -20.38 -8.54
C VAL A 284 10.89 -19.26 -7.62
N LEU A 285 10.72 -19.56 -6.33
CA LEU A 285 10.33 -18.55 -5.35
C LEU A 285 11.45 -17.53 -5.08
N ALA A 286 12.71 -17.94 -5.06
CA ALA A 286 13.85 -17.03 -4.93
C ALA A 286 13.99 -16.11 -6.14
N LEU A 287 13.81 -16.63 -7.35
CA LEU A 287 13.76 -15.83 -8.58
C LEU A 287 12.56 -14.88 -8.58
N ALA A 288 11.39 -15.34 -8.16
CA ALA A 288 10.19 -14.52 -8.01
C ALA A 288 10.37 -13.40 -6.97
N ALA A 289 11.20 -13.60 -5.94
CA ALA A 289 11.58 -12.55 -4.99
C ALA A 289 12.70 -11.64 -5.51
N ALA A 290 13.61 -12.15 -6.34
CA ALA A 290 14.73 -11.38 -6.91
C ALA A 290 14.28 -10.39 -7.98
N VAL A 291 13.31 -10.74 -8.83
CA VAL A 291 12.77 -9.86 -9.88
C VAL A 291 12.30 -8.51 -9.30
N PRO A 292 11.44 -8.48 -8.27
CA PRO A 292 11.10 -7.29 -7.50
C PRO A 292 12.27 -6.42 -7.07
N VAL A 293 13.32 -7.04 -6.53
CA VAL A 293 14.51 -6.32 -6.04
C VAL A 293 15.25 -5.66 -7.20
N VAL A 294 15.33 -6.34 -8.35
CA VAL A 294 15.88 -5.76 -9.58
C VAL A 294 14.99 -4.62 -10.09
N MET A 295 13.66 -4.73 -9.98
CA MET A 295 12.74 -3.64 -10.38
C MET A 295 12.87 -2.38 -9.49
N LEU A 296 13.44 -2.50 -8.29
CA LEU A 296 13.77 -1.35 -7.44
C LEU A 296 15.07 -0.65 -7.88
N LEU A 297 15.87 -1.28 -8.74
CA LEU A 297 17.03 -0.65 -9.34
C LEU A 297 16.54 0.17 -10.54
N ASN A 298 16.56 1.49 -10.43
CA ASN A 298 16.38 2.37 -11.59
C ASN A 298 17.78 2.75 -12.14
N PRO A 299 18.26 2.09 -13.22
CA PRO A 299 19.58 2.39 -13.77
C PRO A 299 19.64 3.75 -14.47
N ARG A 300 18.48 4.37 -14.78
CA ARG A 300 18.44 5.66 -15.48
C ARG A 300 18.29 6.80 -14.46
N PRO A 301 19.31 7.67 -14.31
CA PRO A 301 19.18 8.82 -13.42
C PRO A 301 18.03 9.72 -13.91
N LEU A 302 17.20 10.16 -12.97
CA LEU A 302 16.17 11.16 -13.22
C LEU A 302 16.83 12.54 -13.24
N SER A 303 16.58 13.33 -14.27
CA SER A 303 17.12 14.69 -14.39
C SER A 303 16.14 15.61 -15.11
N LEU A 304 16.05 16.83 -14.59
CA LEU A 304 15.30 17.94 -15.16
C LEU A 304 16.16 18.87 -16.04
N GLN A 305 17.46 18.59 -16.17
CA GLN A 305 18.38 19.43 -16.94
C GLN A 305 17.91 19.58 -18.39
N GLY A 306 17.71 20.82 -18.83
CA GLY A 306 17.31 21.17 -20.18
C GLY A 306 15.84 20.86 -20.52
N ARG A 307 15.01 20.48 -19.54
CA ARG A 307 13.59 20.19 -19.76
C ARG A 307 12.76 21.45 -19.78
N LYS A 308 11.72 21.48 -20.60
CA LYS A 308 10.74 22.57 -20.64
C LYS A 308 9.42 22.11 -20.02
N ILE A 309 9.03 22.77 -18.92
CA ILE A 309 7.79 22.54 -18.20
C ILE A 309 6.89 23.74 -18.39
N VAL A 310 5.65 23.52 -18.82
CA VAL A 310 4.61 24.53 -18.91
C VAL A 310 3.65 24.34 -17.77
N VAL A 311 3.28 25.41 -17.08
CA VAL A 311 2.27 25.41 -16.01
C VAL A 311 1.15 26.35 -16.40
N TYR A 312 -0.10 25.87 -16.31
CA TYR A 312 -1.26 26.70 -16.60
C TYR A 312 -1.48 27.72 -15.48
N GLU A 313 -1.66 29.00 -15.85
CA GLU A 313 -1.75 30.10 -14.88
C GLU A 313 -3.10 30.19 -14.18
N LYS A 314 -4.19 29.81 -14.87
CA LYS A 314 -5.57 30.01 -14.42
C LYS A 314 -6.04 28.85 -13.52
N GLY A 315 -6.69 29.19 -12.42
CA GLY A 315 -7.24 28.23 -11.45
C GLY A 315 -7.51 28.90 -10.10
N PHE A 316 -7.74 28.10 -9.05
CA PHE A 316 -7.73 28.59 -7.67
C PHE A 316 -6.29 28.73 -7.17
N LEU A 317 -5.57 29.70 -7.74
CA LEU A 317 -4.11 29.81 -7.60
C LEU A 317 -3.70 31.18 -7.08
N ASN A 318 -2.56 31.17 -6.38
CA ASN A 318 -1.88 32.36 -5.90
C ASN A 318 -0.38 32.20 -6.24
N TRP A 319 0.14 33.09 -7.09
CA TRP A 319 1.53 33.10 -7.57
C TRP A 319 2.48 33.93 -6.69
N LEU A 320 2.06 34.32 -5.49
CA LEU A 320 2.90 35.00 -4.52
C LEU A 320 4.05 34.11 -4.05
N LYS A 321 5.15 34.76 -3.70
CA LYS A 321 6.36 34.17 -3.13
C LYS A 321 6.49 34.60 -1.67
N PRO A 322 7.12 33.78 -0.81
CA PRO A 322 7.47 34.22 0.52
C PRO A 322 8.39 35.45 0.45
N ARG A 323 8.13 36.44 1.31
CA ARG A 323 8.93 37.66 1.43
C ARG A 323 9.61 37.69 2.78
N HIS A 324 10.90 38.00 2.79
CA HIS A 324 11.63 38.18 4.03
C HIS A 324 10.99 39.31 4.86
N GLY A 325 10.75 39.06 6.14
CA GLY A 325 10.03 39.99 7.04
C GLY A 325 8.53 39.76 7.12
N GLU A 326 7.93 38.98 6.21
CA GLU A 326 6.52 38.60 6.24
C GLU A 326 6.39 37.12 6.63
N TYR A 327 6.05 36.86 7.90
CA TYR A 327 5.93 35.51 8.46
C TYR A 327 4.47 35.08 8.62
N GLY A 328 4.23 33.77 8.61
CA GLY A 328 2.92 33.18 8.82
C GLY A 328 2.41 32.39 7.61
N ARG A 329 1.40 31.53 7.86
CA ARG A 329 0.86 30.60 6.87
C ARG A 329 0.30 31.31 5.63
N LEU A 330 -0.28 32.50 5.79
CA LEU A 330 -0.87 33.26 4.68
C LEU A 330 0.18 34.03 3.85
N SER A 331 1.36 34.27 4.42
CA SER A 331 2.42 35.10 3.81
C SER A 331 3.35 34.30 2.89
N VAL A 332 3.26 32.97 2.88
CA VAL A 332 4.14 32.10 2.09
C VAL A 332 3.76 32.03 0.61
N GLY A 333 2.55 32.49 0.23
CA GLY A 333 1.98 32.27 -1.10
C GLY A 333 1.71 30.80 -1.40
N MET A 334 1.19 30.47 -2.59
CA MET A 334 0.89 29.07 -2.95
C MET A 334 1.87 28.49 -3.96
N TYR A 335 2.06 29.10 -5.13
CA TYR A 335 2.82 28.46 -6.23
C TYR A 335 3.93 29.33 -6.82
N GLY A 336 4.14 30.53 -6.29
CA GLY A 336 5.13 31.47 -6.83
C GLY A 336 6.57 30.95 -6.89
N MET A 337 6.92 29.93 -6.10
CA MET A 337 8.28 29.35 -6.11
C MET A 337 8.54 28.35 -7.25
N TRP A 338 7.51 27.93 -8.00
CA TRP A 338 7.65 26.91 -9.07
C TRP A 338 8.74 27.23 -10.11
N PRO A 339 8.82 28.44 -10.68
CA PRO A 339 9.88 28.75 -11.64
C PRO A 339 11.29 28.63 -11.05
N ALA A 340 11.49 29.11 -9.82
CA ALA A 340 12.78 29.02 -9.12
C ALA A 340 13.12 27.56 -8.77
N PHE A 341 12.14 26.78 -8.34
CA PHE A 341 12.27 25.36 -8.08
C PHE A 341 12.70 24.60 -9.34
N CYS A 342 11.99 24.74 -10.45
CA CYS A 342 12.35 24.07 -11.71
C CYS A 342 13.75 24.48 -12.19
N ALA A 343 14.07 25.77 -12.12
CA ALA A 343 15.39 26.29 -12.50
C ALA A 343 16.52 25.72 -11.63
N SER A 344 16.30 25.50 -10.33
CA SER A 344 17.32 24.90 -9.45
C SER A 344 17.68 23.45 -9.82
N TYR A 345 16.81 22.76 -10.57
CA TYR A 345 17.09 21.42 -11.14
C TYR A 345 17.43 21.46 -12.63
N GLY A 346 17.64 22.66 -13.19
CA GLY A 346 18.06 22.85 -14.58
C GLY A 346 16.93 22.82 -15.62
N ALA A 347 15.66 22.84 -15.21
CA ALA A 347 14.52 22.94 -16.12
C ALA A 347 14.11 24.40 -16.37
N GLN A 348 13.60 24.67 -17.56
CA GLN A 348 12.85 25.89 -17.88
C GLN A 348 11.40 25.70 -17.45
N CYS A 349 10.84 26.68 -16.74
CA CYS A 349 9.43 26.73 -16.38
C CYS A 349 8.76 27.92 -17.07
N VAL A 350 7.69 27.67 -17.80
CA VAL A 350 6.88 28.67 -18.50
C VAL A 350 5.50 28.68 -17.86
N ILE A 351 5.07 29.84 -17.34
CA ILE A 351 3.70 30.03 -16.87
C ILE A 351 2.88 30.52 -18.07
N SER A 352 1.88 29.75 -18.48
CA SER A 352 1.07 30.04 -19.66
C SER A 352 -0.35 30.46 -19.27
N PRO A 353 -0.80 31.67 -19.64
CA PRO A 353 -2.16 32.15 -19.35
C PRO A 353 -3.23 31.43 -20.17
N ASP A 354 -2.90 31.06 -21.41
CA ASP A 354 -3.90 30.67 -22.42
C ASP A 354 -3.61 29.30 -23.08
N LEU A 355 -2.52 28.64 -22.65
CA LEU A 355 -2.01 27.40 -23.25
C LEU A 355 -1.76 27.60 -24.75
N ALA A 356 -1.08 28.68 -25.11
CA ALA A 356 -0.78 29.01 -26.50
C ALA A 356 0.13 27.94 -27.12
N GLU A 357 -0.01 27.71 -28.43
CA GLU A 357 0.82 26.73 -29.17
C GLU A 357 2.32 27.02 -29.02
N SER A 358 2.71 28.31 -28.99
CA SER A 358 4.10 28.73 -28.77
C SER A 358 4.65 28.32 -27.40
N ASP A 359 3.80 28.33 -26.37
CA ASP A 359 4.20 27.95 -25.02
C ASP A 359 4.38 26.45 -24.93
N LEU A 360 3.46 25.68 -25.54
CA LEU A 360 3.51 24.21 -25.57
C LEU A 360 4.58 23.67 -26.53
N ALA A 361 5.00 24.45 -27.54
CA ALA A 361 6.01 24.04 -28.50
C ALA A 361 7.33 23.64 -27.80
N GLY A 362 7.75 22.39 -28.02
CA GLY A 362 8.97 21.83 -27.43
C GLY A 362 8.89 21.58 -25.91
N ALA A 363 7.72 21.74 -25.28
CA ALA A 363 7.54 21.38 -23.88
C ALA A 363 7.56 19.85 -23.70
N ASP A 364 8.18 19.38 -22.62
CA ASP A 364 8.18 17.98 -22.21
C ASP A 364 6.95 17.66 -21.33
N LEU A 365 6.52 18.65 -20.53
CA LEU A 365 5.48 18.49 -19.52
C LEU A 365 4.55 19.71 -19.47
N LEU A 366 3.24 19.45 -19.36
CA LEU A 366 2.21 20.42 -19.00
C LEU A 366 1.66 20.11 -17.62
N VAL A 367 1.54 21.12 -16.75
CA VAL A 367 0.99 21.00 -15.40
C VAL A 367 -0.26 21.85 -15.27
N LEU A 368 -1.35 21.24 -14.81
CA LEU A 368 -2.61 21.90 -14.47
C LEU A 368 -2.82 21.78 -12.97
N ILE A 369 -2.76 22.91 -12.26
CA ILE A 369 -2.95 22.96 -10.81
C ILE A 369 -4.36 23.48 -10.55
N PHE A 370 -5.23 22.62 -10.01
CA PHE A 370 -6.61 22.92 -9.65
C PHE A 370 -7.30 23.88 -10.65
N PRO A 371 -7.46 23.45 -11.93
CA PRO A 371 -8.23 24.22 -12.88
C PRO A 371 -9.67 24.30 -12.38
N ASN A 372 -10.20 25.52 -12.27
CA ASN A 372 -11.58 25.80 -11.81
C ASN A 372 -12.25 26.91 -12.65
N ARG A 373 -11.64 27.29 -13.77
CA ARG A 373 -12.19 28.26 -14.72
C ARG A 373 -12.70 27.52 -15.95
N PRO A 374 -13.79 27.99 -16.59
CA PRO A 374 -14.22 27.44 -17.87
C PRO A 374 -13.09 27.45 -18.89
N TRP A 375 -12.98 26.38 -19.68
CA TRP A 375 -12.01 26.32 -20.76
C TRP A 375 -12.40 27.26 -21.89
N GLU A 376 -11.42 28.00 -22.40
CA GLU A 376 -11.59 28.81 -23.60
C GLU A 376 -11.62 27.93 -24.85
N PRO A 377 -12.22 28.41 -25.96
CA PRO A 377 -12.28 27.66 -27.21
C PRO A 377 -10.91 27.13 -27.65
N GLY A 378 -10.83 25.82 -27.90
CA GLY A 378 -9.61 25.17 -28.37
C GLY A 378 -8.61 24.77 -27.27
N GLN A 379 -8.78 25.19 -26.01
CA GLN A 379 -7.81 24.88 -24.95
C GLN A 379 -7.75 23.38 -24.66
N LEU A 380 -8.91 22.73 -24.51
CA LEU A 380 -8.97 21.29 -24.29
C LEU A 380 -8.29 20.57 -25.45
N GLU A 381 -8.65 20.88 -26.70
CA GLU A 381 -8.08 20.27 -27.90
C GLU A 381 -6.56 20.44 -27.97
N ARG A 382 -6.01 21.58 -27.55
CA ARG A 382 -4.56 21.81 -27.46
C ARG A 382 -3.90 20.91 -26.42
N ILE A 383 -4.51 20.76 -25.23
CA ILE A 383 -4.05 19.83 -24.20
C ILE A 383 -4.04 18.40 -24.75
N GLN A 384 -5.14 17.97 -25.40
CA GLN A 384 -5.23 16.63 -25.97
C GLN A 384 -4.18 16.38 -27.05
N ARG A 385 -3.97 17.35 -27.96
CA ARG A 385 -2.95 17.26 -29.01
C ARG A 385 -1.54 17.20 -28.45
N PHE A 386 -1.26 18.00 -27.42
CA PHE A 386 0.03 17.99 -26.72
C PHE A 386 0.34 16.59 -26.15
N VAL A 387 -0.59 15.99 -25.41
CA VAL A 387 -0.39 14.66 -24.80
C VAL A 387 -0.31 13.57 -25.87
N THR A 388 -1.25 13.54 -26.81
CA THR A 388 -1.26 12.52 -27.87
C THR A 388 -0.03 12.61 -28.78
N GLY A 389 0.54 13.81 -28.94
CA GLY A 389 1.80 14.08 -29.65
C GLY A 389 3.07 13.61 -28.92
N GLY A 390 2.99 13.26 -27.63
CA GLY A 390 4.12 12.74 -26.86
C GLY A 390 4.48 13.55 -25.61
N GLY A 391 3.80 14.66 -25.35
CA GLY A 391 3.95 15.42 -24.11
C GLY A 391 3.34 14.68 -22.91
N SER A 392 3.83 14.98 -21.71
CA SER A 392 3.25 14.45 -20.47
C SER A 392 2.37 15.49 -19.80
N LEU A 393 1.24 15.07 -19.23
CA LEU A 393 0.32 15.92 -18.50
C LEU A 393 0.29 15.55 -17.02
N LEU A 394 0.47 16.52 -16.13
CA LEU A 394 0.23 16.40 -14.69
C LEU A 394 -1.00 17.23 -14.32
N VAL A 395 -2.02 16.57 -13.78
CA VAL A 395 -3.24 17.21 -13.28
C VAL A 395 -3.28 17.09 -11.76
N LEU A 396 -3.39 18.22 -11.07
CA LEU A 396 -3.58 18.26 -9.62
C LEU A 396 -5.02 18.68 -9.36
N GLY A 397 -5.84 17.74 -8.89
CA GLY A 397 -7.20 17.98 -8.42
C GLY A 397 -7.22 18.57 -7.01
N GLU A 398 -8.42 18.67 -6.45
CA GLU A 398 -8.64 19.14 -5.09
C GLU A 398 -9.89 18.47 -4.49
N HIS A 399 -9.96 18.41 -3.16
CA HIS A 399 -11.10 17.83 -2.44
C HIS A 399 -12.39 18.62 -2.65
N THR A 400 -13.51 17.88 -2.72
CA THR A 400 -14.88 18.41 -2.71
C THR A 400 -15.13 19.58 -3.66
N VAL A 401 -14.54 19.55 -4.86
CA VAL A 401 -14.78 20.56 -5.90
C VAL A 401 -15.97 20.18 -6.76
N ARG A 402 -16.94 21.09 -6.83
CA ARG A 402 -18.03 21.03 -7.79
C ARG A 402 -18.31 22.41 -8.35
N GLU A 403 -18.19 22.53 -9.67
CA GLU A 403 -18.47 23.75 -10.40
C GLU A 403 -19.98 24.01 -10.48
N LYS A 404 -20.38 25.23 -10.85
CA LYS A 404 -21.81 25.62 -10.94
C LYS A 404 -22.63 24.79 -11.92
N ASP A 405 -21.99 24.24 -12.96
CA ASP A 405 -22.60 23.31 -13.91
C ASP A 405 -22.64 21.86 -13.41
N GLY A 406 -22.17 21.62 -12.18
CA GLY A 406 -22.19 20.34 -11.49
C GLY A 406 -20.99 19.44 -11.75
N GLY A 407 -20.05 19.84 -12.62
CA GLY A 407 -18.84 19.08 -12.97
C GLY A 407 -17.58 19.57 -12.27
N SER A 408 -16.41 19.21 -12.81
CA SER A 408 -15.12 19.77 -12.41
C SER A 408 -14.16 19.86 -13.60
N ARG A 409 -13.37 20.94 -13.66
CA ARG A 409 -12.55 21.22 -14.87
C ARG A 409 -11.38 20.26 -15.02
N PHE A 410 -10.86 19.72 -13.92
CA PHE A 410 -9.86 18.66 -13.99
C PHE A 410 -10.44 17.36 -14.57
N ASN A 411 -11.69 17.01 -14.26
CA ASN A 411 -12.31 15.79 -14.82
C ASN A 411 -12.66 15.94 -16.31
N GLU A 412 -12.94 17.15 -16.79
CA GLU A 412 -13.08 17.43 -18.23
C GLU A 412 -11.79 17.12 -19.01
N VAL A 413 -10.63 17.47 -18.43
CA VAL A 413 -9.32 17.14 -19.01
C VAL A 413 -9.05 15.63 -18.96
N LEU A 414 -9.49 14.96 -17.91
CA LEU A 414 -9.30 13.52 -17.72
C LEU A 414 -10.29 12.65 -18.51
N GLY A 415 -11.36 13.22 -19.08
CA GLY A 415 -12.42 12.49 -19.79
C GLY A 415 -11.94 11.47 -20.85
N PRO A 416 -10.85 11.71 -21.59
CA PRO A 416 -10.27 10.72 -22.51
C PRO A 416 -9.51 9.55 -21.85
N THR A 417 -9.41 9.54 -20.53
CA THR A 417 -8.70 8.53 -19.72
C THR A 417 -9.68 7.70 -18.89
N ALA A 418 -9.18 6.63 -18.27
CA ALA A 418 -9.91 5.80 -17.32
C ALA A 418 -9.67 6.26 -15.87
N MET A 419 -9.45 7.57 -15.67
CA MET A 419 -9.19 8.18 -14.37
C MET A 419 -10.18 9.31 -14.10
N GLN A 420 -10.57 9.46 -12.84
CA GLN A 420 -11.43 10.54 -12.36
C GLN A 420 -11.01 10.95 -10.96
N VAL A 421 -11.07 12.24 -10.64
CA VAL A 421 -10.94 12.73 -9.26
C VAL A 421 -12.34 12.76 -8.65
N ALA A 422 -12.52 12.09 -7.52
CA ALA A 422 -13.80 11.94 -6.85
C ALA A 422 -14.24 13.23 -6.15
N PHE A 423 -15.54 13.35 -5.88
CA PHE A 423 -16.10 14.43 -5.07
C PHE A 423 -16.12 14.00 -3.60
N ASP A 424 -14.93 13.91 -3.00
CA ASP A 424 -14.74 13.49 -1.62
C ASP A 424 -13.51 14.17 -0.98
N SER A 425 -13.25 13.84 0.27
CA SER A 425 -11.98 14.06 0.96
C SER A 425 -11.36 12.72 1.33
N ALA A 426 -10.13 12.49 0.90
CA ALA A 426 -9.35 11.33 1.30
C ALA A 426 -8.80 11.54 2.72
N MET A 427 -9.32 10.77 3.67
CA MET A 427 -9.07 10.94 5.10
C MET A 427 -7.98 10.01 5.60
N PHE A 428 -7.12 10.52 6.48
CA PHE A 428 -6.01 9.81 7.11
C PHE A 428 -6.09 9.88 8.64
N ALA A 429 -5.42 8.93 9.30
CA ALA A 429 -5.30 8.92 10.76
C ALA A 429 -4.29 9.94 11.30
N VAL A 430 -3.15 10.06 10.62
CA VAL A 430 -2.01 10.89 11.02
C VAL A 430 -1.72 11.86 9.89
N GLY A 431 -1.68 13.15 10.24
CA GLY A 431 -1.43 14.29 9.34
C GLY A 431 -0.50 13.99 8.17
N GLY A 432 -1.00 14.06 6.94
CA GLY A 432 -0.17 13.85 5.74
C GLY A 432 0.19 12.39 5.48
N TRP A 433 -0.72 11.46 5.80
CA TRP A 433 -0.61 10.02 5.53
C TRP A 433 0.68 9.38 6.07
N LEU A 434 1.21 9.89 7.19
CA LEU A 434 2.46 9.39 7.75
C LEU A 434 2.32 7.91 8.10
N HIS A 435 3.31 7.12 7.66
CA HIS A 435 3.37 5.66 7.84
C HIS A 435 2.26 4.87 7.14
N SER A 436 1.49 5.51 6.25
CA SER A 436 0.34 4.91 5.60
C SER A 436 0.39 4.98 4.07
N TYR A 437 1.43 5.56 3.47
CA TYR A 437 1.60 5.50 2.02
C TYR A 437 1.98 4.10 1.54
N GLN A 438 1.49 3.76 0.36
CA GLN A 438 2.00 2.71 -0.50
C GLN A 438 2.18 3.29 -1.90
N ALA A 439 3.42 3.65 -2.22
CA ALA A 439 3.79 3.95 -3.59
C ALA A 439 3.96 2.65 -4.38
N LEU A 440 3.40 2.60 -5.57
CA LEU A 440 3.70 1.51 -6.50
C LEU A 440 5.07 1.72 -7.14
N ALA A 441 5.58 0.68 -7.80
CA ALA A 441 6.85 0.73 -8.52
C ALA A 441 6.84 1.84 -9.57
N HIS A 442 7.45 2.98 -9.22
CA HIS A 442 7.57 4.14 -10.07
C HIS A 442 8.92 4.82 -9.80
N PRO A 443 9.67 5.23 -10.83
CA PRO A 443 10.97 5.88 -10.67
C PRO A 443 10.99 7.03 -9.68
N ALA A 444 9.93 7.85 -9.67
CA ALA A 444 9.83 9.01 -8.78
C ALA A 444 9.66 8.64 -7.29
N ALA A 445 9.17 7.45 -6.98
CA ALA A 445 8.92 7.02 -5.60
C ALA A 445 10.10 6.25 -4.98
N LEU A 446 11.12 5.91 -5.77
CA LEU A 446 12.27 5.15 -5.29
C LEU A 446 13.05 5.95 -4.25
N GLY A 447 13.20 5.38 -3.05
CA GLY A 447 13.92 6.01 -1.94
C GLY A 447 13.13 7.06 -1.16
N ILE A 448 11.90 7.36 -1.58
CA ILE A 448 11.02 8.29 -0.87
C ILE A 448 10.41 7.59 0.35
N ARG A 449 10.47 8.25 1.51
CA ARG A 449 9.93 7.76 2.78
C ARG A 449 8.66 8.52 3.13
N ASP A 450 7.84 7.89 3.96
CA ASP A 450 6.58 8.47 4.45
C ASP A 450 6.64 9.00 5.89
N ASP A 451 7.80 8.97 6.54
CA ASP A 451 7.93 9.39 7.95
C ASP A 451 7.94 10.91 8.15
N ARG A 452 7.99 11.67 7.05
CA ARG A 452 7.95 13.14 7.02
C ARG A 452 7.04 13.71 5.93
N ASN A 453 6.10 12.91 5.42
CA ASN A 453 5.24 13.26 4.30
C ASN A 453 6.03 13.75 3.07
N GLN A 454 7.06 13.01 2.64
CA GLN A 454 7.87 13.43 1.50
C GLN A 454 7.11 13.35 0.16
N PHE A 455 5.95 12.68 0.12
CA PHE A 455 5.04 12.73 -1.03
C PHE A 455 4.23 14.03 -1.07
N GLY A 456 4.06 14.71 0.06
CA GLY A 456 3.42 16.01 0.17
C GLY A 456 1.90 16.00 0.11
N VAL A 457 1.24 14.85 0.03
CA VAL A 457 -0.22 14.77 0.04
C VAL A 457 -0.73 15.07 1.45
N VAL A 458 -1.78 15.87 1.55
CA VAL A 458 -2.42 16.19 2.83
C VAL A 458 -3.89 15.81 2.70
N ILE A 459 -4.78 16.79 2.59
CA ILE A 459 -6.22 16.59 2.38
C ILE A 459 -6.48 16.99 0.93
N GLY A 460 -6.82 16.00 0.11
CA GLY A 460 -7.29 16.15 -1.25
C GLY A 460 -8.36 15.09 -1.51
N ALA A 461 -8.86 15.00 -2.73
CA ALA A 461 -9.80 13.97 -3.15
C ALA A 461 -9.12 12.62 -3.35
N SER A 462 -9.92 11.56 -3.34
CA SER A 462 -9.52 10.27 -3.89
C SER A 462 -9.55 10.31 -5.43
N VAL A 463 -8.81 9.39 -6.04
CA VAL A 463 -8.76 9.18 -7.49
C VAL A 463 -9.40 7.83 -7.78
N GLU A 464 -10.37 7.81 -8.67
CA GLU A 464 -10.89 6.60 -9.28
C GLU A 464 -10.07 6.25 -10.52
N ALA A 465 -9.76 4.97 -10.70
CA ALA A 465 -8.99 4.51 -11.85
C ALA A 465 -9.36 3.09 -12.26
N GLU A 466 -9.51 2.88 -13.57
CA GLU A 466 -9.70 1.57 -14.20
C GLU A 466 -8.62 1.30 -15.25
N TRP A 467 -8.52 0.04 -15.71
CA TRP A 467 -7.54 -0.30 -16.73
C TRP A 467 -7.90 0.44 -18.03
N PRO A 468 -6.95 1.12 -18.71
CA PRO A 468 -5.49 0.96 -18.60
C PRO A 468 -4.77 1.94 -17.66
N ALA A 469 -5.48 2.77 -16.90
CA ALA A 469 -4.88 3.58 -15.84
C ALA A 469 -4.29 2.68 -14.74
N ARG A 470 -3.23 3.18 -14.11
CA ARG A 470 -2.40 2.45 -13.16
C ARG A 470 -2.29 3.26 -11.88
N PRO A 471 -2.52 2.65 -10.71
CA PRO A 471 -2.27 3.32 -9.44
C PRO A 471 -0.80 3.69 -9.30
N LEU A 472 -0.55 4.91 -8.79
CA LEU A 472 0.80 5.44 -8.55
C LEU A 472 1.07 5.54 -7.04
N LEU A 473 0.12 6.12 -6.29
CA LEU A 473 0.23 6.36 -4.86
C LEU A 473 -1.09 6.02 -4.19
N VAL A 474 -1.03 5.16 -3.17
CA VAL A 474 -2.18 4.71 -2.39
C VAL A 474 -1.99 5.11 -0.95
N GLY A 475 -3.01 5.74 -0.37
CA GLY A 475 -3.14 5.94 1.06
C GLY A 475 -3.76 4.68 1.69
N ARG A 476 -2.94 3.89 2.38
CA ARG A 476 -3.42 2.78 3.20
C ARG A 476 -4.03 3.33 4.48
N TRP A 477 -4.90 2.54 5.09
CA TRP A 477 -5.50 2.91 6.38
C TRP A 477 -6.14 4.29 6.35
N GLY A 478 -6.86 4.60 5.27
CA GLY A 478 -7.65 5.80 5.11
C GLY A 478 -9.13 5.46 4.91
N TRP A 479 -9.93 6.46 4.62
CA TRP A 479 -11.27 6.31 4.08
C TRP A 479 -11.63 7.54 3.25
N ASN A 480 -12.72 7.52 2.49
CA ASN A 480 -13.20 8.69 1.76
C ASN A 480 -14.44 9.30 2.43
N ASP A 481 -14.40 10.61 2.68
CA ASP A 481 -15.53 11.40 3.18
C ASP A 481 -16.23 12.07 1.99
N PRO A 482 -17.40 11.56 1.53
CA PRO A 482 -18.09 12.12 0.39
C PRO A 482 -18.42 13.60 0.61
N GLY A 483 -18.24 14.42 -0.43
CA GLY A 483 -18.57 15.84 -0.34
C GLY A 483 -20.06 16.08 -0.18
N ASP A 484 -20.41 17.17 0.50
CA ASP A 484 -21.78 17.66 0.64
C ASP A 484 -21.98 18.90 -0.24
N ALA A 485 -22.53 18.69 -1.43
CA ALA A 485 -22.84 19.78 -2.35
C ALA A 485 -23.89 20.77 -1.81
N SER A 486 -24.64 20.40 -0.77
CA SER A 486 -25.57 21.32 -0.10
C SER A 486 -24.87 22.29 0.86
N ASN A 487 -23.59 22.06 1.17
CA ASN A 487 -22.73 22.90 2.01
C ASN A 487 -21.79 23.77 1.15
N ASP A 488 -22.32 24.42 0.12
CA ASP A 488 -21.53 25.23 -0.82
C ASP A 488 -21.12 26.61 -0.28
N GLU A 489 -20.31 27.33 -1.07
CA GLU A 489 -19.83 28.68 -0.73
C GLU A 489 -20.98 29.69 -0.52
N SER A 490 -22.14 29.49 -1.14
CA SER A 490 -23.29 30.38 -0.98
C SER A 490 -23.86 30.33 0.45
N ARG A 491 -23.55 29.27 1.19
CA ARG A 491 -23.88 29.05 2.60
C ARG A 491 -22.67 29.22 3.52
N GLY A 492 -21.53 29.68 3.00
CA GLY A 492 -20.27 29.81 3.74
C GLY A 492 -19.56 28.48 3.99
N GLY A 493 -19.95 27.41 3.29
CA GLY A 493 -19.35 26.08 3.39
C GLY A 493 -18.27 25.83 2.35
N SER A 494 -17.56 24.72 2.50
CA SER A 494 -16.49 24.26 1.58
C SER A 494 -16.83 22.94 0.90
N MET A 495 -18.11 22.57 0.88
CA MET A 495 -18.66 21.30 0.37
C MET A 495 -18.06 20.05 1.03
N MET A 496 -17.41 20.21 2.18
CA MET A 496 -16.84 19.12 2.97
C MET A 496 -17.95 18.20 3.50
N GLY A 497 -17.64 16.91 3.59
CA GLY A 497 -18.47 15.94 4.30
C GLY A 497 -18.43 16.13 5.82
N ASN A 498 -18.80 15.09 6.56
CA ASN A 498 -18.99 15.17 8.01
C ASN A 498 -17.72 14.80 8.81
N GLN A 499 -16.64 14.43 8.12
CA GLN A 499 -15.35 14.00 8.67
C GLN A 499 -15.42 12.80 9.61
N LYS A 500 -16.48 11.98 9.51
CA LYS A 500 -16.66 10.74 10.26
C LYS A 500 -16.91 9.59 9.29
N TYR A 501 -16.21 8.49 9.52
CA TYR A 501 -16.45 7.28 8.74
C TYR A 501 -17.87 6.74 8.94
N ASP A 502 -18.67 6.69 7.90
CA ASP A 502 -20.04 6.18 7.87
C ASP A 502 -20.18 4.89 7.04
N PRO A 503 -21.22 4.05 7.31
CA PRO A 503 -21.41 2.81 6.57
C PRO A 503 -21.50 3.03 5.06
N GLY A 504 -20.76 2.22 4.30
CA GLY A 504 -20.75 2.27 2.84
C GLY A 504 -19.67 3.17 2.24
N GLU A 505 -19.02 4.02 3.04
CA GLU A 505 -17.81 4.72 2.61
C GLU A 505 -16.67 3.73 2.41
N ARG A 506 -15.78 4.03 1.47
CA ARG A 506 -14.62 3.20 1.16
C ARG A 506 -13.64 3.26 2.31
N LEU A 507 -13.41 2.13 2.95
CA LEU A 507 -12.48 1.97 4.06
C LEU A 507 -11.20 1.24 3.66
N GLY A 508 -10.05 1.79 4.02
CA GLY A 508 -8.74 1.18 3.88
C GLY A 508 -7.86 1.82 2.82
N ASP A 509 -7.85 1.25 1.61
CA ASP A 509 -6.94 1.71 0.55
C ASP A 509 -7.64 2.76 -0.31
N VAL A 510 -7.18 4.00 -0.20
CA VAL A 510 -7.66 5.15 -1.00
C VAL A 510 -6.60 5.48 -2.05
N LEU A 511 -6.98 5.49 -3.32
CA LEU A 511 -6.06 5.84 -4.40
C LEU A 511 -5.89 7.37 -4.43
N LEU A 512 -4.66 7.85 -4.28
CA LEU A 512 -4.35 9.28 -4.17
C LEU A 512 -3.79 9.86 -5.48
N ALA A 513 -3.16 9.00 -6.28
CA ALA A 513 -2.63 9.35 -7.59
C ALA A 513 -2.63 8.16 -8.53
N ALA A 514 -2.86 8.42 -9.82
CA ALA A 514 -2.85 7.43 -10.89
C ALA A 514 -2.15 7.98 -12.14
N GLU A 515 -1.68 7.07 -13.00
CA GLU A 515 -1.08 7.38 -14.29
C GLU A 515 -1.71 6.53 -15.39
N GLN A 516 -1.97 7.12 -16.55
CA GLN A 516 -2.38 6.42 -17.75
C GLN A 516 -1.55 6.87 -18.96
N ARG A 517 -1.16 5.93 -19.82
CA ARG A 517 -0.63 6.26 -21.15
C ARG A 517 -1.76 6.70 -22.06
N TRP A 518 -1.55 7.78 -22.81
CA TRP A 518 -2.54 8.30 -23.74
C TRP A 518 -1.86 8.84 -25.01
N GLY A 519 -2.20 8.25 -26.15
CA GLY A 519 -1.45 8.45 -27.39
C GLY A 519 0.03 8.09 -27.22
N ARG A 520 0.93 9.01 -27.61
CA ARG A 520 2.38 8.85 -27.41
C ARG A 520 2.88 9.38 -26.06
N GLY A 521 2.03 10.09 -25.33
CA GLY A 521 2.33 10.69 -24.05
C GLY A 521 1.74 9.91 -22.88
N ARG A 522 1.56 10.63 -21.76
CA ARG A 522 0.95 10.11 -20.54
C ARG A 522 0.25 11.20 -19.76
N VAL A 523 -0.69 10.79 -18.94
CA VAL A 523 -1.43 11.64 -18.00
C VAL A 523 -1.22 11.08 -16.61
N THR A 524 -0.80 11.93 -15.68
CA THR A 524 -0.72 11.62 -14.25
C THR A 524 -1.68 12.55 -13.52
N VAL A 525 -2.47 12.00 -12.62
CA VAL A 525 -3.40 12.76 -11.78
C VAL A 525 -3.10 12.54 -10.31
N PHE A 526 -3.18 13.61 -9.53
CA PHE A 526 -3.27 13.59 -8.06
C PHE A 526 -4.61 14.19 -7.65
N GLY A 527 -5.22 13.66 -6.60
CA GLY A 527 -6.40 14.29 -6.00
C GLY A 527 -6.09 15.48 -5.09
N ASP A 528 -4.81 15.82 -4.91
CA ASP A 528 -4.33 16.81 -3.93
C ASP A 528 -3.32 17.77 -4.59
N THR A 529 -3.41 19.06 -4.25
CA THR A 529 -2.46 20.10 -4.70
C THR A 529 -1.35 20.42 -3.72
N SER A 530 -1.54 20.05 -2.44
CA SER A 530 -0.73 20.45 -1.28
C SER A 530 0.75 20.19 -1.49
N GLY A 531 1.10 19.03 -2.05
CA GLY A 531 2.49 18.60 -2.26
C GLY A 531 3.32 19.49 -3.16
N PHE A 532 2.67 20.42 -3.87
CA PHE A 532 3.28 21.33 -4.83
C PHE A 532 3.18 22.80 -4.40
N THR A 533 2.60 23.09 -3.23
CA THR A 533 2.53 24.43 -2.66
C THR A 533 3.86 24.85 -2.02
N ASN A 534 4.18 26.14 -2.00
CA ASN A 534 5.42 26.68 -1.43
C ASN A 534 5.72 26.14 -0.01
N GLY A 535 4.68 26.03 0.83
CA GLY A 535 4.83 25.61 2.23
C GLY A 535 5.16 24.12 2.41
N ILE A 536 4.74 23.26 1.50
CA ILE A 536 4.94 21.80 1.60
C ILE A 536 6.03 21.33 0.64
N LEU A 537 6.22 22.01 -0.49
CA LEU A 537 7.24 21.73 -1.50
C LEU A 537 8.64 21.63 -0.88
N PHE A 538 8.93 22.40 0.18
CA PHE A 538 10.19 22.25 0.92
C PHE A 538 10.41 20.82 1.48
N GLY A 539 9.37 20.16 1.97
CA GLY A 539 9.45 18.78 2.47
C GLY A 539 9.31 17.72 1.36
N SER A 540 8.53 18.02 0.32
CA SER A 540 8.23 17.10 -0.78
C SER A 540 9.12 17.28 -2.03
N HIS A 541 10.07 18.21 -2.02
CA HIS A 541 10.86 18.60 -3.20
C HIS A 541 11.54 17.41 -3.89
N GLN A 542 12.02 16.41 -3.14
CA GLN A 542 12.68 15.23 -3.70
C GLN A 542 11.71 14.42 -4.56
N TYR A 543 10.50 14.18 -4.05
CA TYR A 543 9.47 13.48 -4.78
C TYR A 543 8.98 14.31 -5.97
N ALA A 544 8.68 15.60 -5.75
CA ALA A 544 8.20 16.49 -6.80
C ALA A 544 9.21 16.59 -7.96
N ALA A 545 10.50 16.81 -7.68
CA ALA A 545 11.54 16.88 -8.70
C ALA A 545 11.70 15.54 -9.45
N ALA A 546 11.69 14.42 -8.72
CA ALA A 546 11.78 13.09 -9.32
C ALA A 546 10.55 12.77 -10.18
N LEU A 547 9.35 13.21 -9.78
CA LEU A 547 8.13 13.05 -10.55
C LEU A 547 8.18 13.88 -11.83
N LEU A 548 8.49 15.17 -11.74
CA LEU A 548 8.62 16.04 -12.92
C LEU A 548 9.68 15.48 -13.89
N ALA A 549 10.84 15.03 -13.38
CA ALA A 549 11.87 14.40 -14.19
C ALA A 549 11.38 13.12 -14.86
N ALA A 550 10.70 12.24 -14.11
CA ALA A 550 10.14 11.01 -14.64
C ALA A 550 9.12 11.29 -15.74
N LEU A 551 8.29 12.33 -15.60
CA LEU A 551 7.30 12.75 -16.59
C LEU A 551 7.93 13.40 -17.83
N CYS A 552 9.03 14.14 -17.68
CA CYS A 552 9.76 14.75 -18.80
C CYS A 552 10.59 13.74 -19.61
N GLN A 553 10.87 12.54 -19.08
CA GLN A 553 11.52 11.50 -19.87
C GLN A 553 10.60 11.05 -21.00
N LYS A 554 11.10 11.02 -22.23
CA LYS A 554 10.34 10.44 -23.34
C LYS A 554 10.17 8.95 -23.07
N VAL A 555 8.96 8.45 -23.28
CA VAL A 555 8.70 7.02 -23.26
C VAL A 555 9.32 6.45 -24.54
N GLU A 556 10.59 6.07 -24.47
CA GLU A 556 11.23 5.32 -25.55
C GLU A 556 10.52 3.99 -25.67
N PHE A 557 9.74 3.83 -26.73
CA PHE A 557 9.24 2.52 -27.09
C PHE A 557 10.43 1.69 -27.56
N GLY A 558 10.72 0.61 -26.85
CA GLY A 558 11.24 -0.57 -27.52
C GLY A 558 10.24 -0.88 -28.62
N ALA A 559 10.60 -0.60 -29.87
CA ALA A 559 9.92 -1.16 -31.01
C ALA A 559 10.08 -2.68 -30.90
N THR A 560 9.17 -3.34 -30.20
CA THR A 560 8.82 -4.71 -30.55
C THR A 560 8.14 -4.60 -31.91
N ARG A 561 8.98 -4.62 -32.95
CA ARG A 561 8.59 -5.03 -34.30
C ARG A 561 8.08 -6.46 -34.27
#